data_AF-A0A7K0DS79-F1
#
_entry.id   AF-A0A7K0DS79-F1
#
_cell.length_a   1.000
_cell.length_b   1.000
_cell.length_c   1.000
_cell.angle_alpha   90.00
_cell.angle_beta   90.00
_cell.angle_gamma   90.00
#
_symmetry.space_group_name_H-M   'P 1'
#
loop_
_entity.id
_entity.type
_entity.pdbx_description
1 polymer ?
#
loop_
_entity_poly.entity_id
_entity_poly.type
_entity_poly.pdbx_seq_one_letter_code
_entity_poly.pdbx_strand_id
1 'polypeptide(L)'
;MKFDFNEVDIHAATMNQLVSSMETNAHQIEAIRNELMQEFAGAGATGYEDIMARLKRDNDAYITTLGNLKTSIQSVGGTQGLVHSTDTANGNMFLAI
;
A
#
# COMPACT_ATOMS: atom_id res chain seq x y z
N MET A 1 7.72 -30.56 -3.26
CA MET A 1 8.02 -29.11 -3.39
C MET A 1 8.20 -28.58 -1.98
N LYS A 2 9.36 -28.03 -1.62
CA LYS A 2 9.58 -27.42 -0.29
C LYS A 2 9.34 -25.93 -0.48
N PHE A 3 8.24 -25.40 0.04
CA PHE A 3 8.00 -23.97 0.03
C PHE A 3 9.13 -23.29 0.83
N ASP A 4 9.82 -22.32 0.22
CA ASP A 4 10.83 -21.52 0.92
C ASP A 4 10.13 -20.37 1.67
N PHE A 5 9.61 -20.71 2.84
CA PHE A 5 8.91 -19.75 3.71
C PHE A 5 9.82 -18.58 4.12
N ASN A 6 11.13 -18.79 4.18
CA ASN A 6 12.10 -17.76 4.54
C ASN A 6 12.25 -16.71 3.41
N GLU A 7 12.22 -17.16 2.15
CA GLU A 7 12.25 -16.26 0.99
C GLU A 7 10.98 -15.40 0.89
N VAL A 8 9.80 -15.97 1.18
CA VAL A 8 8.52 -15.24 1.22
C VAL A 8 8.50 -14.19 2.33
N ASP A 9 8.99 -14.53 3.52
CA ASP A 9 9.08 -13.60 4.66
C ASP A 9 10.01 -12.42 4.36
N ILE A 10 11.17 -12.68 3.74
CA ILE A 10 12.12 -11.64 3.32
C ILE A 10 11.48 -10.70 2.29
N HIS A 11 10.82 -11.26 1.27
CA HIS A 11 10.17 -10.46 0.23
C HIS A 11 9.00 -9.64 0.79
N ALA A 12 8.20 -10.21 1.69
CA ALA A 12 7.12 -9.49 2.37
C ALA A 12 7.66 -8.34 3.24
N ALA A 13 8.79 -8.53 3.93
CA ALA A 13 9.45 -7.48 4.71
C ALA A 13 9.94 -6.34 3.80
N THR A 14 10.61 -6.65 2.69
CA THR A 14 11.05 -5.64 1.71
C THR A 14 9.88 -4.89 1.10
N MET A 15 8.80 -5.58 0.71
CA MET A 15 7.60 -4.94 0.17
C MET A 15 6.92 -4.02 1.19
N ASN A 16 6.80 -4.46 2.46
CA ASN A 16 6.27 -3.61 3.53
C ASN A 16 7.09 -2.34 3.73
N GLN A 17 8.42 -2.43 3.66
CA GLN A 17 9.30 -1.28 3.76
C GLN A 17 9.08 -0.30 2.60
N LEU A 18 9.01 -0.80 1.36
CA LEU A 18 8.73 0.03 0.18
C LEU A 18 7.38 0.74 0.27
N VAL A 19 6.31 0.01 0.66
CA VAL A 19 4.97 0.59 0.85
C VAL A 19 4.98 1.65 1.95
N SER A 20 5.72 1.43 3.05
CA SER A 20 5.84 2.41 4.13
C SER A 20 6.57 3.69 3.67
N SER A 21 7.57 3.56 2.79
CA SER A 21 8.21 4.72 2.15
C SER A 21 7.25 5.45 1.21
N MET A 22 6.40 4.74 0.47
CA MET A 22 5.36 5.34 -0.38
C MET A 22 4.31 6.09 0.46
N GLU A 23 3.88 5.53 1.60
CA GLU A 23 2.98 6.19 2.57
C GLU A 23 3.62 7.48 3.09
N THR A 24 4.90 7.45 3.46
CA THR A 24 5.65 8.62 3.92
C THR A 24 5.66 9.73 2.86
N ASN A 25 5.94 9.38 1.60
CA ASN A 25 5.94 10.35 0.50
C ASN A 25 4.53 10.94 0.27
N ALA A 26 3.47 10.12 0.36
CA ALA A 26 2.10 10.60 0.22
C ALA A 26 1.73 11.62 1.33
N HIS A 27 2.19 11.39 2.57
CA HIS A 27 2.03 12.35 3.66
C HIS A 27 2.84 13.64 3.44
N GLN A 28 4.03 13.55 2.86
CA GLN A 28 4.82 14.73 2.48
C GLN A 28 4.13 15.56 1.40
N ILE A 29 3.51 14.92 0.40
CA ILE A 29 2.71 15.60 -0.63
C ILE A 29 1.56 16.37 0.03
N GLU A 30 0.86 15.76 1.00
CA GLU A 30 -0.23 16.44 1.71
C GLU A 30 0.27 17.63 2.55
N ALA A 31 1.43 17.51 3.19
CA ALA A 31 2.05 18.61 3.93
C ALA A 31 2.38 19.79 3.01
N ILE A 32 3.06 19.54 1.89
CA ILE A 32 3.42 20.56 0.89
C ILE A 32 2.17 21.19 0.30
N ARG A 33 1.13 20.40 -0.01
CA ARG A 33 -0.16 20.93 -0.47
C ARG A 33 -0.74 21.94 0.52
N ASN A 34 -0.73 21.61 1.81
CA ASN A 34 -1.27 22.50 2.85
C ASN A 34 -0.46 23.79 2.99
N GLU A 35 0.88 23.73 2.84
CA GLU A 35 1.73 24.93 2.78
C GLU A 35 1.38 25.80 1.58
N LEU A 36 1.26 25.21 0.38
CA LEU A 36 0.87 25.93 -0.83
C LEU A 36 -0.51 26.58 -0.71
N MET A 37 -1.47 25.92 -0.06
CA MET A 37 -2.79 26.51 0.20
C MET A 37 -2.72 27.72 1.14
N GLN A 38 -1.81 27.74 2.11
CA GLN A 38 -1.61 28.89 2.98
C GLN A 38 -1.00 30.06 2.21
N GLU A 39 -0.02 29.80 1.34
CA GLU A 39 0.58 30.82 0.46
C GLU A 39 -0.44 31.40 -0.53
N PHE A 40 -1.37 30.58 -1.00
CA PHE A 40 -2.42 31.02 -1.93
C PHE A 40 -3.58 31.74 -1.25
N ALA A 41 -3.64 31.82 0.08
CA ALA A 41 -4.74 32.45 0.79
C ALA A 41 -4.83 33.96 0.47
N GLY A 42 -5.79 34.35 -0.38
CA GLY A 42 -6.02 35.74 -0.80
C GLY A 42 -6.82 35.88 -2.10
N ALA A 43 -6.96 37.10 -2.62
CA ALA A 43 -7.75 37.42 -3.82
C ALA A 43 -7.27 36.74 -5.13
N GLY A 44 -6.12 36.04 -5.09
CA GLY A 44 -5.58 35.26 -6.21
C GLY A 44 -5.74 33.74 -6.08
N ALA A 45 -6.38 33.24 -5.01
CA ALA A 45 -6.58 31.81 -4.75
C ALA A 45 -7.52 31.13 -5.76
N THR A 46 -8.41 31.91 -6.37
CA THR A 46 -9.64 31.50 -7.07
C THR A 46 -9.45 30.66 -8.34
N GLY A 47 -8.26 30.11 -8.59
CA GLY A 47 -8.01 29.10 -9.64
C GLY A 47 -7.18 27.90 -9.15
N TYR A 48 -6.54 28.01 -7.99
CA TYR A 48 -5.72 26.94 -7.42
C TYR A 48 -6.54 25.99 -6.55
N GLU A 49 -7.67 26.45 -5.99
CA GLU A 49 -8.54 25.65 -5.11
C GLU A 49 -8.98 24.34 -5.77
N ASP A 50 -9.43 24.38 -7.02
CA ASP A 50 -9.87 23.19 -7.76
C ASP A 50 -8.72 22.20 -7.98
N ILE A 51 -7.54 22.71 -8.34
CA ILE A 51 -6.35 21.88 -8.56
C ILE A 51 -5.87 21.28 -7.24
N MET A 52 -5.87 22.05 -6.15
CA MET A 52 -5.50 21.59 -4.81
C MET A 52 -6.51 20.58 -4.24
N ALA A 53 -7.80 20.75 -4.53
CA ALA A 53 -8.84 19.80 -4.17
C ALA A 53 -8.69 18.49 -4.96
N ARG A 54 -8.35 18.57 -6.25
CA ARG A 54 -8.05 17.39 -7.06
C ARG A 54 -6.79 16.67 -6.57
N LEU A 55 -5.71 17.39 -6.32
CA LEU A 55 -4.47 16.84 -5.77
C LEU A 55 -4.74 16.10 -4.45
N LYS A 56 -5.54 16.70 -3.56
CA LYS A 56 -5.97 16.04 -2.33
C LYS A 56 -6.68 14.71 -2.60
N ARG A 57 -7.69 14.73 -3.47
CA ARG A 57 -8.50 13.55 -3.78
C ARG A 57 -7.65 12.41 -4.35
N ASP A 58 -6.75 12.75 -5.27
CA ASP A 58 -5.87 11.78 -5.90
C ASP A 58 -4.88 11.19 -4.87
N ASN A 59 -4.36 12.01 -3.95
CA ASN A 59 -3.49 11.58 -2.86
C ASN A 59 -4.24 10.70 -1.82
N ASP A 60 -5.46 11.07 -1.43
CA ASP A 60 -6.29 10.28 -0.52
C ASP A 60 -6.62 8.90 -1.10
N ALA A 61 -6.93 8.84 -2.41
CA ALA A 61 -7.15 7.58 -3.12
C ALA A 61 -5.87 6.73 -3.19
N TYR A 62 -4.71 7.37 -3.38
CA TYR A 62 -3.42 6.70 -3.38
C TYR A 62 -3.07 6.11 -2.01
N ILE A 63 -3.24 6.86 -0.91
CA ILE A 63 -3.06 6.38 0.47
C ILE A 63 -3.97 5.17 0.76
N THR A 64 -5.23 5.25 0.34
CA THR A 64 -6.18 4.13 0.48
C THR A 64 -5.69 2.88 -0.24
N THR A 65 -5.17 3.06 -1.47
CA THR A 65 -4.61 1.95 -2.26
C THR A 65 -3.37 1.35 -1.61
N LEU A 66 -2.49 2.18 -1.02
CA LEU A 66 -1.33 1.71 -0.26
C LEU A 66 -1.73 0.89 0.97
N GLY A 67 -2.76 1.31 1.71
CA GLY A 67 -3.30 0.55 2.84
C GLY A 67 -3.84 -0.82 2.43
N ASN A 68 -4.55 -0.90 1.29
CA ASN A 68 -5.03 -2.16 0.73
C ASN A 68 -3.87 -3.07 0.29
N LEU A 69 -2.82 -2.50 -0.32
CA LEU A 69 -1.62 -3.22 -0.72
C LEU A 69 -0.88 -3.79 0.50
N LYS A 70 -0.71 -2.98 1.56
CA LYS A 70 -0.10 -3.39 2.83
C LYS A 70 -0.85 -4.56 3.47
N THR A 71 -2.18 -4.47 3.51
CA THR A 71 -3.05 -5.55 4.00
C THR A 71 -2.88 -6.83 3.17
N SER A 72 -2.75 -6.70 1.85
CA SER A 72 -2.56 -7.83 0.95
C SER A 72 -1.17 -8.49 1.15
N ILE A 73 -0.11 -7.69 1.31
CA ILE A 73 1.24 -8.18 1.62
C ILE A 73 1.24 -8.95 2.95
N GLN A 74 0.56 -8.42 3.97
CA GLN A 74 0.42 -9.07 5.27
C GLN A 74 -0.40 -10.36 5.21
N SER A 75 -1.43 -10.42 4.36
CA SER A 75 -2.22 -11.63 4.15
C SER A 75 -1.40 -12.73 3.47
N VAL A 76 -0.63 -12.39 2.44
CA VAL A 76 0.20 -13.33 1.68
C VAL A 76 1.43 -13.79 2.48
N GLY A 77 2.14 -12.86 3.14
CA GLY A 77 3.31 -13.17 3.96
C GLY A 77 2.96 -13.66 5.36
N GLY A 78 1.70 -13.54 5.78
CA GLY A 78 1.24 -14.01 7.08
C GLY A 78 1.01 -15.51 7.11
N THR A 79 1.02 -16.07 8.33
CA THR A 79 0.85 -17.51 8.58
C THR A 79 -0.41 -18.07 7.93
N GLN A 80 -1.49 -17.31 7.80
CA GLN A 80 -2.75 -17.78 7.18
C GLN A 80 -2.68 -17.94 5.65
N GLY A 81 -2.06 -17.01 4.91
CA GLY A 81 -1.93 -17.13 3.45
C GLY A 81 -0.98 -18.25 3.02
N LEU A 82 0.12 -18.42 3.78
CA LEU A 82 1.10 -19.48 3.57
C LEU A 82 0.58 -20.86 3.97
N VAL A 83 -0.14 -20.97 5.10
CA VAL A 83 -0.78 -22.23 5.53
C VAL A 83 -1.90 -22.64 4.57
N HIS A 84 -2.76 -21.71 4.15
CA HIS A 84 -3.84 -22.03 3.19
C HIS A 84 -3.29 -22.50 1.84
N SER A 85 -2.22 -21.88 1.34
CA SER A 85 -1.56 -22.29 0.10
C SER A 85 -0.89 -23.66 0.24
N THR A 86 -0.30 -23.95 1.40
CA THR A 86 0.32 -25.25 1.70
C THR A 86 -0.72 -26.36 1.86
N ASP A 87 -1.82 -26.09 2.55
CA ASP A 87 -2.93 -27.04 2.74
C ASP A 87 -3.63 -27.36 1.42
N THR A 88 -3.85 -26.37 0.56
CA THR A 88 -4.46 -26.58 -0.76
C THR A 88 -3.54 -27.39 -1.68
N ALA A 89 -2.23 -27.10 -1.67
CA ALA A 89 -1.24 -27.84 -2.46
C ALA A 89 -1.07 -29.29 -1.97
N ASN A 90 -1.09 -29.53 -0.66
CA ASN A 90 -0.98 -30.87 -0.09
C ASN A 90 -2.30 -31.67 -0.19
N GLY A 91 -3.45 -31.01 -0.05
CA GLY A 91 -4.77 -31.63 -0.24
C GLY A 91 -4.98 -32.14 -1.66
N ASN A 92 -4.48 -31.41 -2.66
CA ASN A 92 -4.51 -31.86 -4.06
C ASN A 92 -3.56 -33.03 -4.36
N MET A 93 -2.45 -33.18 -3.62
CA MET A 93 -1.59 -34.36 -3.74
C MET A 93 -2.21 -35.62 -3.10
N PHE A 94 -3.00 -35.47 -2.03
CA PHE A 94 -3.65 -36.60 -1.36
C PHE A 94 -4.81 -37.22 -2.16
N LEU A 95 -5.44 -36.46 -3.05
CA LEU A 95 -6.52 -36.92 -3.93
C LEU A 95 -6.03 -37.44 -5.30
N ALA A 96 -4.71 -37.42 -5.54
CA ALA A 96 -4.10 -37.82 -6.82
C ALA A 96 -3.47 -39.24 -6.79
N ILE A 97 -3.93 -40.11 -5.88
CA ILE A 97 -3.55 -41.53 -5.77
C ILE A 97 -4.81 -42.39 -5.87
#